data_AF-A0A847T1Y1-F1
#
_entry.id   AF-A0A847T1Y1-F1
#
_cell.length_a   1.000
_cell.length_b   1.000
_cell.length_c   1.000
_cell.angle_alpha   90.00
_cell.angle_beta   90.00
_cell.angle_gamma   90.00
#
_symmetry.space_group_name_H-M   'P 1'
#
loop_
_entity.id
_entity.type
_entity.pdbx_description
1 polymer ?
#
loop_
_entity_poly.entity_id
_entity_poly.type
_entity_poly.pdbx_seq_one_letter_code
_entity_poly.pdbx_strand_id
1 'polypeptide(L)'
;MRSTQDKKEIPEVTNIAMNPPGVLVDNARVRVLSAHIPAGDKAPMHSHPDHVVYVLNGGVVKLTYPSGKEDTMELGSGKAIYMEAQSHEVTNLSDKDIDMVVIELK
;
A
#
# COMPACT_ATOMS: atom_id res chain seq x y z
N MET A 1 -23.74 -30.04 3.46
CA MET A 1 -22.52 -29.65 2.74
C MET A 1 -22.21 -28.22 3.15
N ARG A 2 -21.17 -27.98 3.96
CA ARG A 2 -20.74 -26.61 4.30
C ARG A 2 -19.97 -26.08 3.11
N SER A 3 -20.51 -25.05 2.46
CA SER A 3 -19.80 -24.30 1.42
C SER A 3 -18.52 -23.75 2.03
N THR A 4 -17.38 -24.24 1.60
CA THR A 4 -16.09 -23.61 1.81
C THR A 4 -16.14 -22.31 1.01
N GLN A 5 -16.55 -21.21 1.64
CA GLN A 5 -16.15 -19.90 1.13
C GLN A 5 -14.63 -19.92 1.11
N ASP A 6 -14.07 -20.07 -0.08
CA ASP A 6 -12.65 -19.84 -0.33
C ASP A 6 -12.32 -18.49 0.28
N LYS A 7 -11.50 -18.47 1.33
CA LYS A 7 -10.84 -17.24 1.78
C LYS A 7 -10.00 -16.80 0.59
N LYS A 8 -10.53 -15.87 -0.22
CA LYS A 8 -9.79 -15.28 -1.31
C LYS A 8 -8.55 -14.63 -0.69
N GLU A 9 -7.40 -15.20 -0.98
CA GLU A 9 -6.11 -14.73 -0.47
C GLU A 9 -5.91 -13.28 -0.93
N ILE A 10 -5.51 -12.41 0.00
CA ILE A 10 -5.21 -11.02 -0.32
C ILE A 10 -3.88 -11.01 -1.10
N PRO A 11 -3.82 -10.41 -2.30
CA PRO A 11 -2.61 -10.45 -3.10
C PRO A 11 -1.47 -9.67 -2.44
N GLU A 12 -0.23 -10.07 -2.73
CA GLU A 12 0.92 -9.20 -2.49
C GLU A 12 0.80 -7.89 -3.27
N VAL A 13 1.36 -6.82 -2.72
CA VAL A 13 1.32 -5.49 -3.34
C VAL A 13 1.86 -5.47 -4.78
N THR A 14 2.83 -6.32 -5.13
CA THR A 14 3.38 -6.39 -6.50
C THR A 14 2.44 -7.04 -7.52
N ASN A 15 1.37 -7.68 -7.06
CA ASN A 15 0.45 -8.48 -7.89
C ASN A 15 -0.96 -7.85 -7.98
N ILE A 16 -1.08 -6.54 -7.76
CA ILE A 16 -2.34 -5.81 -7.93
C ILE A 16 -2.56 -5.38 -9.38
N ALA A 17 -3.83 -5.33 -9.80
CA ALA A 17 -4.20 -5.02 -11.18
C ALA A 17 -4.15 -3.52 -11.54
N MET A 18 -4.14 -2.64 -10.53
CA MET A 18 -4.18 -1.19 -10.70
C MET A 18 -3.09 -0.57 -9.85
N ASN A 19 -2.33 0.35 -10.45
CA ASN A 19 -1.18 1.01 -9.82
C ASN A 19 -0.18 0.05 -9.13
N PRO A 20 0.24 -1.07 -9.78
CA PRO A 20 1.24 -1.95 -9.19
C PRO A 20 2.56 -1.18 -9.02
N PRO A 21 3.24 -1.30 -7.88
CA PRO A 21 4.51 -0.63 -7.68
C PRO A 21 5.60 -1.25 -8.54
N GLY A 22 6.57 -0.44 -8.94
CA GLY A 22 7.82 -0.92 -9.51
C GLY A 22 8.71 -1.55 -8.45
N VAL A 23 9.40 -2.64 -8.75
CA VAL A 23 10.41 -3.25 -7.86
C VAL A 23 11.77 -2.64 -8.16
N LEU A 24 12.36 -1.97 -7.17
CA LEU A 24 13.69 -1.34 -7.28
C LEU A 24 14.80 -2.23 -6.74
N VAL A 25 14.55 -2.90 -5.61
CA VAL A 25 15.48 -3.85 -4.97
C VAL A 25 14.67 -5.01 -4.43
N ASP A 26 15.18 -6.23 -4.59
CA ASP A 26 14.67 -7.41 -3.90
C ASP A 26 15.87 -8.30 -3.49
N ASN A 27 16.05 -8.51 -2.19
CA ASN A 27 17.05 -9.43 -1.66
C ASN A 27 16.54 -10.12 -0.38
N ALA A 28 17.41 -10.88 0.29
CA ALA A 28 17.06 -11.67 1.47
C ALA A 28 16.69 -10.86 2.74
N ARG A 29 16.77 -9.53 2.71
CA ARG A 29 16.53 -8.65 3.87
C ARG A 29 15.43 -7.63 3.64
N VAL A 30 15.32 -7.14 2.40
CA VAL A 30 14.38 -6.08 2.04
C VAL A 30 13.85 -6.24 0.62
N ARG A 31 12.63 -5.72 0.40
CA ARG A 31 12.12 -5.36 -0.92
C ARG A 31 11.81 -3.86 -0.94
N VAL A 32 12.37 -3.15 -1.91
CA VAL A 32 12.16 -1.71 -2.09
C VAL A 32 11.31 -1.49 -3.33
N LEU A 33 10.24 -0.75 -3.17
CA LEU A 33 9.19 -0.53 -4.15
C LEU A 33 9.03 0.96 -4.45
N SER A 34 8.81 1.32 -5.70
CA SER A 34 8.35 2.66 -6.11
C SER A 34 6.85 2.63 -6.31
N ALA A 35 6.10 3.23 -5.38
CA ALA A 35 4.64 3.33 -5.44
C ALA A 35 4.22 4.70 -5.97
N HIS A 36 3.24 4.68 -6.88
CA HIS A 36 2.64 5.87 -7.46
C HIS A 36 1.12 5.67 -7.48
N ILE A 37 0.36 6.62 -6.90
CA ILE A 37 -1.10 6.60 -6.90
C ILE A 37 -1.58 7.93 -7.48
N PRO A 38 -2.16 7.94 -8.69
CA PRO A 38 -2.66 9.16 -9.31
C PRO A 38 -3.71 9.88 -8.46
N ALA A 39 -3.93 11.17 -8.71
CA ALA A 39 -4.99 11.95 -8.09
C ALA A 39 -6.37 11.26 -8.22
N GLY A 40 -7.06 11.05 -7.10
CA GLY A 40 -8.39 10.41 -7.06
C GLY A 40 -8.40 8.89 -7.27
N ASP A 41 -7.27 8.28 -7.61
CA ASP A 41 -7.15 6.86 -7.89
C ASP A 41 -6.87 6.03 -6.62
N LYS A 42 -6.76 4.72 -6.78
CA LYS A 42 -6.49 3.79 -5.68
C LYS A 42 -5.47 2.70 -6.02
N ALA A 43 -4.83 2.18 -4.98
CA ALA A 43 -4.15 0.88 -4.99
C ALA A 43 -5.12 -0.15 -4.36
N PRO A 44 -5.66 -1.12 -5.12
CA PRO A 44 -6.63 -2.10 -4.62
C PRO A 44 -6.10 -2.91 -3.44
N MET A 45 -7.00 -3.53 -2.66
CA MET A 45 -6.67 -4.37 -1.50
C MET A 45 -5.45 -5.29 -1.74
N HIS A 46 -4.41 -5.10 -0.93
CA HIS A 46 -3.15 -5.85 -0.95
C HIS A 46 -2.55 -6.01 0.44
N SER A 47 -1.47 -6.78 0.53
CA SER A 47 -0.72 -7.02 1.77
C SER A 47 0.73 -6.58 1.69
N HIS A 48 1.23 -6.14 2.84
CA HIS A 48 2.62 -5.83 3.14
C HIS A 48 3.09 -6.59 4.40
N PRO A 49 4.37 -7.02 4.49
CA PRO A 49 5.00 -7.31 5.77
C PRO A 49 5.25 -5.99 6.54
N ASP A 50 5.98 -6.05 7.66
CA ASP A 50 6.48 -4.84 8.32
C ASP A 50 7.26 -3.99 7.31
N HIS A 51 6.98 -2.69 7.26
CA HIS A 51 7.56 -1.82 6.24
C HIS A 51 7.72 -0.37 6.69
N VAL A 52 8.61 0.33 6.00
CA VAL A 52 8.76 1.78 6.08
C VAL A 52 8.28 2.40 4.78
N VAL A 53 7.42 3.39 4.88
CA VAL A 53 7.04 4.27 3.76
C VAL A 53 7.85 5.56 3.86
N TYR A 54 8.56 5.92 2.80
CA TYR A 54 9.16 7.25 2.64
C TYR A 54 8.39 8.02 1.57
N VAL A 55 7.80 9.16 1.96
CA VAL A 55 6.90 9.93 1.10
C VAL A 55 7.73 10.92 0.27
N LEU A 56 7.67 10.80 -1.05
CA LEU A 56 8.32 11.72 -1.98
C LEU A 56 7.42 12.92 -2.26
N ASN A 57 6.22 12.63 -2.79
CA ASN A 57 5.16 13.60 -3.02
C ASN A 57 3.94 13.16 -2.22
N GLY A 58 3.59 13.96 -1.22
CA GLY A 58 2.60 13.62 -0.22
C GLY A 58 1.21 14.18 -0.49
N GLY A 59 0.19 13.59 0.12
CA GLY A 59 -1.21 13.99 0.02
C GLY A 59 -2.04 13.33 1.12
N VAL A 60 -3.36 13.46 1.04
CA VAL A 60 -4.30 12.77 1.94
C VAL A 60 -4.71 11.45 1.31
N VAL A 61 -4.60 10.36 2.07
CA VAL A 61 -5.09 9.03 1.66
C VAL A 61 -6.12 8.50 2.64
N LYS A 62 -7.03 7.68 2.11
CA LYS A 62 -7.89 6.80 2.90
C LYS A 62 -7.37 5.38 2.82
N LEU A 63 -7.19 4.76 3.98
CA LEU A 63 -6.92 3.34 4.14
C LEU A 63 -8.22 2.62 4.46
N THR A 64 -8.56 1.58 3.70
CA THR A 64 -9.68 0.68 3.99
C THR A 64 -9.14 -0.72 4.28
N TYR A 65 -9.43 -1.26 5.46
CA TYR A 65 -8.91 -2.55 5.92
C TYR A 65 -9.88 -3.70 5.62
N PRO A 66 -9.43 -4.97 5.64
CA PRO A 66 -10.30 -6.14 5.40
C PRO A 66 -11.51 -6.23 6.34
N SER A 67 -11.40 -5.66 7.55
CA SER A 67 -12.50 -5.58 8.52
C SER A 67 -13.61 -4.60 8.11
N GLY A 68 -13.39 -3.78 7.09
CA GLY A 68 -14.23 -2.65 6.71
C GLY A 68 -13.96 -1.38 7.51
N LYS A 69 -13.02 -1.40 8.48
CA LYS A 69 -12.55 -0.16 9.14
C LYS A 69 -11.92 0.74 8.07
N GLU A 70 -12.09 2.04 8.22
CA GLU A 70 -11.41 3.05 7.41
C GLU A 70 -10.63 4.01 8.31
N ASP A 71 -9.44 4.41 7.88
CA ASP A 71 -8.65 5.47 8.50
C ASP A 71 -8.26 6.50 7.41
N THR A 72 -8.23 7.78 7.74
CA THR A 72 -7.71 8.83 6.86
C THR A 72 -6.40 9.34 7.42
N MET A 73 -5.38 9.47 6.58
CA MET A 73 -4.06 9.94 6.99
C MET A 73 -3.50 10.97 6.01
N GLU A 74 -2.73 11.92 6.56
CA GLU A 74 -1.93 12.85 5.76
C GLU A 74 -0.51 12.29 5.62
N LEU A 75 -0.12 12.05 4.38
CA LEU A 75 1.24 11.68 4.01
C LEU A 75 2.03 12.96 3.76
N GLY A 76 2.80 13.42 4.75
CA GLY A 76 3.68 14.58 4.59
C GLY A 76 4.90 14.27 3.72
N SER A 77 5.22 15.14 2.75
CA SER A 77 6.42 14.94 1.89
C SER A 77 7.71 14.97 2.73
N GLY A 78 8.65 14.08 2.44
CA GLY A 78 9.89 13.89 3.19
C GLY A 78 9.73 13.19 4.54
N LYS A 79 8.53 12.67 4.86
CA LYS A 79 8.31 11.88 6.08
C LYS A 79 8.58 10.41 5.84
N ALA A 80 9.13 9.76 6.87
CA ALA A 80 9.22 8.31 6.99
C ALA A 80 8.17 7.83 8.01
N ILE A 81 7.46 6.78 7.68
CA ILE A 81 6.42 6.17 8.51
C ILE A 81 6.69 4.68 8.59
N TYR A 82 6.77 4.13 9.80
CA TYR A 82 6.79 2.69 10.00
C TYR A 82 5.36 2.18 10.12
N MET A 83 5.07 1.05 9.49
CA MET A 83 3.81 0.34 9.62
C MET A 83 4.08 -1.14 9.84
N GLU A 84 3.35 -1.73 10.79
CA GLU A 84 3.35 -3.18 10.98
C GLU A 84 2.71 -3.89 9.77
N ALA A 85 2.99 -5.19 9.64
CA ALA A 85 2.41 -6.05 8.62
C ALA A 85 0.88 -5.93 8.61
N GLN A 86 0.34 -5.61 7.45
CA GLN A 86 -1.08 -5.27 7.30
C GLN A 86 -1.57 -5.54 5.89
N SER A 87 -2.89 -5.57 5.77
CA SER A 87 -3.58 -5.54 4.48
C SER A 87 -4.47 -4.31 4.41
N HIS A 88 -4.45 -3.61 3.28
CA HIS A 88 -5.30 -2.46 3.03
C HIS A 88 -5.55 -2.19 1.55
N GLU A 89 -6.62 -1.45 1.25
CA GLU A 89 -6.76 -0.66 0.03
C GLU A 89 -6.38 0.79 0.36
N VAL A 90 -5.68 1.47 -0.55
CA VAL A 90 -5.29 2.88 -0.40
C VAL A 90 -5.98 3.69 -1.47
N THR A 91 -6.74 4.71 -1.09
CA THR A 91 -7.33 5.68 -2.03
C THR A 91 -6.67 7.04 -1.85
N ASN A 92 -6.18 7.64 -2.93
CA ASN A 92 -5.68 9.01 -2.93
C ASN A 92 -6.88 9.98 -2.96
N LEU A 93 -7.07 10.74 -1.87
CA LEU A 93 -8.15 11.74 -1.76
C LEU A 93 -7.73 13.13 -2.24
N SER A 94 -6.49 13.28 -2.71
CA SER A 94 -5.94 14.56 -3.16
C SER A 94 -6.19 14.79 -4.64
N ASP A 95 -6.04 16.04 -5.07
CA ASP A 95 -6.08 16.49 -6.47
C ASP A 95 -4.71 16.41 -7.17
N LYS A 96 -3.74 15.75 -6.54
CA LYS A 96 -2.40 15.52 -7.05
C LYS A 96 -1.95 14.10 -6.79
N ASP A 97 -1.00 13.64 -7.60
CA ASP A 97 -0.41 12.32 -7.48
C ASP A 97 0.36 12.17 -6.17
N ILE A 98 0.38 10.95 -5.64
CA ILE A 98 1.16 10.57 -4.48
C ILE A 98 2.27 9.61 -4.92
N ASP A 99 3.51 9.95 -4.56
CA ASP A 99 4.70 9.17 -4.87
C ASP A 99 5.40 8.76 -3.57
N MET A 100 5.75 7.49 -3.46
CA MET A 100 6.36 6.92 -2.27
C MET A 100 7.43 5.89 -2.64
N VAL A 101 8.39 5.74 -1.74
CA VAL A 101 9.25 4.55 -1.67
C VAL A 101 8.75 3.70 -0.51
N VAL A 102 8.41 2.44 -0.78
CA VAL A 102 8.01 1.49 0.26
C VAL A 102 9.15 0.48 0.44
N ILE A 103 9.64 0.35 1.67
CA ILE A 103 10.71 -0.57 2.04
C ILE A 103 10.11 -1.64 2.94
N GLU A 104 9.83 -2.80 2.36
CA GLU A 104 9.33 -3.97 3.05
C GLU A 104 10.48 -4.77 3.65
N LEU A 105 10.33 -5.22 4.89
CA LEU A 105 11.27 -6.08 5.59
C LEU A 105 10.97 -7.56 5.28
N LYS A 106 12.02 -8.38 5.15
CA LYS A 106 11.92 -9.83 4.90
C LYS A 106 12.57 -10.66 6.00
#